data_AF-A0A838MQ43-F1
#
_entry.id   AF-A0A838MQ43-F1
#
_cell.length_a   1.000
_cell.length_b   1.000
_cell.length_c   1.000
_cell.angle_alpha   90.00
_cell.angle_beta   90.00
_cell.angle_gamma   90.00
#
_symmetry.space_group_name_H-M   'P 1'
#
loop_
_entity.id
_entity.type
_entity.pdbx_description
1 polymer ?
#
loop_
_entity_poly.entity_id
_entity_poly.type
_entity_poly.pdbx_seq_one_letter_code
_entity_poly.pdbx_strand_id
1 'polypeptide(L)'
;MKTRAAVAFAAKQPLEIVELDLEGPKAGEVLVEIMATGICHTDSYTLDGLDSEGKFPCVLGHEGAGIVREVGAGVSSVKPGDHVIPLYTPECRQCKSCLSGKTNLCTAIRATQGQGVMPDGTSRFSYKGETIWHYMGCSTFSNFTVLPEIAVAK
;
A
#
# COMPACT_ATOMS: atom_id res chain seq x y z
N MET A 1 2.09 -14.20 6.92
CA MET A 1 3.18 -14.80 6.11
C MET A 1 4.46 -14.01 6.29
N LYS A 2 5.59 -14.53 5.82
CA LYS A 2 6.83 -13.75 5.72
C LYS A 2 6.92 -13.09 4.35
N THR A 3 7.48 -11.88 4.28
CA THR A 3 7.76 -11.19 3.01
C THR A 3 9.11 -10.47 3.09
N ARG A 4 9.92 -10.58 2.03
CA ARG A 4 11.15 -9.79 1.90
C ARG A 4 10.77 -8.39 1.41
N ALA A 5 11.23 -7.36 2.10
CA ALA A 5 10.92 -5.96 1.80
C ALA A 5 12.14 -5.05 1.99
N ALA A 6 12.16 -3.92 1.30
CA ALA A 6 13.06 -2.81 1.54
C ALA A 6 12.38 -1.81 2.47
N VAL A 7 12.87 -1.71 3.71
CA VAL A 7 12.25 -0.94 4.78
C VAL A 7 13.04 0.35 5.02
N ALA A 8 12.33 1.46 5.09
CA ALA A 8 12.88 2.71 5.59
C ALA A 8 12.66 2.76 7.10
N PHE A 9 13.70 2.46 7.89
CA PHE A 9 13.59 2.52 9.35
C PHE A 9 13.58 3.95 9.90
N ALA A 10 14.26 4.87 9.22
CA ALA A 10 14.29 6.29 9.55
C ALA A 10 14.55 7.12 8.28
N ALA A 11 14.22 8.41 8.33
CA ALA A 11 14.58 9.35 7.28
C ALA A 11 16.11 9.47 7.13
N LYS A 12 16.57 9.73 5.90
CA LYS A 12 17.98 9.93 5.51
C LYS A 12 18.89 8.74 5.82
N GLN A 13 18.32 7.54 5.92
CA GLN A 13 19.05 6.29 6.03
C GLN A 13 18.81 5.44 4.78
N PRO A 14 19.77 4.60 4.37
CA PRO A 14 19.53 3.63 3.32
C PRO A 14 18.36 2.70 3.66
N LEU A 15 17.65 2.25 2.63
CA LEU A 15 16.67 1.17 2.81
C LEU A 15 17.39 -0.11 3.24
N GLU A 16 16.81 -0.79 4.22
CA GLU A 16 17.31 -2.08 4.68
C GLU A 16 16.44 -3.21 4.12
N ILE A 17 17.09 -4.20 3.52
CA ILE A 17 16.40 -5.41 3.06
C ILE A 17 16.23 -6.36 4.26
N VAL A 18 15.00 -6.54 4.70
CA VAL A 18 14.66 -7.42 5.83
C VAL A 18 13.47 -8.31 5.49
N GLU A 19 13.25 -9.33 6.31
CA GLU A 19 12.04 -10.14 6.27
C GLU A 19 11.03 -9.59 7.28
N LEU A 20 9.83 -9.25 6.81
CA LEU A 20 8.71 -8.75 7.60
C LEU A 20 7.67 -9.84 7.84
N ASP A 21 6.94 -9.70 8.94
CA ASP A 21 5.67 -10.39 9.15
C ASP A 21 4.56 -9.59 8.46
N LEU A 22 3.85 -10.23 7.53
CA LEU A 22 2.73 -9.69 6.77
C LEU A 22 1.44 -10.43 7.10
N GLU A 23 0.46 -9.74 7.67
CA GLU A 23 -0.89 -10.27 7.85
C GLU A 23 -1.61 -10.45 6.50
N GLY A 24 -2.48 -11.45 6.43
CA GLY A 24 -3.32 -11.69 5.24
C GLY A 24 -4.40 -10.60 5.06
N PRO A 25 -5.09 -10.58 3.91
CA PRO A 25 -6.10 -9.57 3.63
C PRO A 25 -7.34 -9.76 4.51
N LYS A 26 -7.83 -8.68 5.12
CA LYS A 26 -9.13 -8.64 5.81
C LYS A 26 -10.25 -8.31 4.83
N ALA A 27 -11.48 -8.16 5.33
CA ALA A 27 -12.64 -7.81 4.50
C ALA A 27 -12.38 -6.56 3.64
N GLY A 28 -12.66 -6.64 2.34
CA GLY A 28 -12.42 -5.57 1.37
C GLY A 28 -10.94 -5.33 1.01
N GLU A 29 -10.04 -6.26 1.34
CA GLU A 29 -8.60 -6.14 1.06
C GLU A 29 -8.09 -7.24 0.12
N VAL A 30 -6.96 -6.98 -0.52
CA VAL A 30 -6.36 -7.82 -1.55
C VAL A 30 -4.87 -7.99 -1.25
N LEU A 31 -4.41 -9.23 -1.20
CA LEU A 31 -2.98 -9.56 -1.14
C LEU A 31 -2.43 -9.66 -2.57
N VAL A 32 -1.39 -8.88 -2.86
CA VAL A 32 -0.75 -8.81 -4.17
C VAL A 32 0.72 -9.21 -4.03
N GLU A 33 1.17 -10.14 -4.88
CA GLU A 33 2.59 -10.38 -5.11
C GLU A 33 3.12 -9.35 -6.11
N ILE A 34 4.06 -8.51 -5.69
CA ILE A 34 4.65 -7.48 -6.53
C ILE A 34 5.69 -8.12 -7.45
N MET A 35 5.47 -8.00 -8.76
CA MET A 35 6.36 -8.54 -9.79
C MET A 35 7.40 -7.53 -10.24
N ALA A 36 7.04 -6.24 -10.24
CA ALA A 36 7.91 -5.13 -10.58
C ALA A 36 7.45 -3.86 -9.85
N THR A 37 8.41 -2.99 -9.53
CA THR A 37 8.14 -1.64 -9.01
C THR A 37 9.16 -0.65 -9.56
N GLY A 38 8.70 0.54 -9.92
CA GLY A 38 9.54 1.70 -10.23
C GLY A 38 10.05 2.38 -8.96
N ILE A 39 11.07 3.22 -9.10
CA ILE A 39 11.53 4.15 -8.06
C ILE A 39 11.13 5.54 -8.50
N CYS A 40 10.26 6.19 -7.72
CA CYS A 40 9.81 7.54 -7.98
C CYS A 40 10.64 8.57 -7.18
N HIS A 41 10.66 9.81 -7.65
CA HIS A 41 11.15 10.92 -6.84
C HIS A 41 10.32 11.14 -5.56
N THR A 42 9.03 10.81 -5.56
CA THR A 42 8.20 10.95 -4.34
C THR A 42 8.68 10.00 -3.23
N ASP A 43 9.11 8.78 -3.59
CA ASP A 43 9.66 7.83 -2.62
C ASP A 43 10.97 8.37 -2.02
N SER A 44 11.86 8.94 -2.86
CA SER A 44 13.11 9.55 -2.38
C SER A 44 12.85 10.81 -1.55
N TYR A 45 11.88 11.64 -1.94
CA TYR A 45 11.51 12.86 -1.21
C TYR A 45 11.03 12.55 0.22
N THR A 46 10.20 11.51 0.37
CA THR A 46 9.83 11.02 1.71
C THR A 46 11.05 10.47 2.43
N LEU A 47 11.86 9.59 1.80
CA LEU A 47 13.04 8.99 2.43
C LEU A 47 14.06 10.03 2.89
N ASP A 48 14.25 11.12 2.14
CA ASP A 48 15.14 12.23 2.46
C ASP A 48 14.64 13.08 3.65
N GLY A 49 13.46 12.78 4.19
CA GLY A 49 12.85 13.49 5.31
C GLY A 49 12.40 14.91 4.95
N LEU A 50 12.12 15.16 3.67
CA LEU A 50 11.63 16.45 3.18
C LEU A 50 10.10 16.52 3.21
N ASP A 51 9.44 15.36 3.21
CA ASP A 51 8.00 15.21 3.35
C ASP A 51 7.57 15.41 4.82
N SER A 52 6.77 16.45 5.09
CA SER A 52 6.23 16.71 6.43
C SER A 52 5.28 15.62 6.92
N GLU A 53 4.70 14.85 6.00
CA GLU A 53 3.81 13.72 6.31
C GLU A 53 4.56 12.38 6.37
N GLY A 54 5.88 12.39 6.16
CA GLY A 54 6.72 11.21 6.15
C GLY A 54 6.67 10.45 7.48
N LYS A 55 6.29 9.17 7.44
CA LYS A 55 6.13 8.32 8.61
C LYS A 55 7.08 7.13 8.54
N PHE A 56 7.83 6.90 9.61
CA PHE A 56 8.81 5.81 9.73
C PHE A 56 8.56 5.01 11.02
N PRO A 57 8.89 3.71 11.07
CA PRO A 57 9.42 2.91 9.97
C PRO A 57 8.33 2.51 8.95
N CYS A 58 8.63 2.45 7.66
CA CYS A 58 7.65 2.14 6.62
C CYS A 58 8.21 1.33 5.45
N VAL A 59 7.32 0.70 4.68
CA VAL A 59 7.62 0.15 3.35
C VAL A 59 7.17 1.17 2.31
N LEU A 60 8.11 1.82 1.64
CA LEU A 60 7.85 2.81 0.58
C LEU A 60 7.38 2.14 -0.74
N GLY A 61 7.31 2.93 -1.81
CA GLY A 61 6.98 2.47 -3.15
C GLY A 61 5.49 2.55 -3.44
N HIS A 62 5.15 3.16 -4.58
CA HIS A 62 3.75 3.31 -5.02
C HIS A 62 3.54 3.04 -6.53
N GLU A 63 4.60 2.70 -7.27
CA GLU A 63 4.58 2.46 -8.72
C GLU A 63 4.84 0.99 -9.04
N GLY A 64 3.95 0.11 -8.59
CA GLY A 64 4.10 -1.34 -8.73
C GLY A 64 3.14 -1.99 -9.73
N ALA A 65 3.46 -3.22 -10.13
CA ALA A 65 2.55 -4.14 -10.81
C ALA A 65 2.74 -5.55 -10.25
N GLY A 66 1.64 -6.29 -10.13
CA GLY A 66 1.63 -7.54 -9.40
C GLY A 66 0.56 -8.53 -9.83
N ILE A 67 0.47 -9.64 -9.10
CA ILE A 67 -0.53 -10.68 -9.29
C ILE A 67 -1.29 -10.84 -7.98
N VAL A 68 -2.62 -10.86 -8.03
CA VAL A 68 -3.46 -11.14 -6.86
C VAL A 68 -3.23 -12.57 -6.40
N ARG A 69 -2.96 -12.75 -5.10
CA ARG A 69 -2.77 -14.06 -4.48
C ARG A 69 -3.92 -14.46 -3.57
N GLU A 70 -4.49 -13.50 -2.86
CA GLU A 70 -5.61 -13.75 -1.95
C GLU A 70 -6.52 -12.51 -1.92
N VAL A 71 -7.81 -12.73 -1.69
CA VAL A 71 -8.80 -11.67 -1.51
C VAL A 71 -9.56 -11.91 -0.22
N GLY A 72 -9.81 -10.85 0.53
CA GLY A 72 -10.62 -10.92 1.74
C GLY A 72 -12.12 -10.95 1.46
N ALA A 73 -12.91 -11.11 2.52
CA ALA A 73 -14.37 -11.16 2.41
C ALA A 73 -14.94 -9.89 1.75
N GLY A 74 -15.90 -10.08 0.83
CA GLY A 74 -16.60 -8.98 0.15
C GLY A 74 -15.91 -8.41 -1.09
N VAL A 75 -14.66 -8.80 -1.36
CA VAL A 75 -13.97 -8.43 -2.61
C VAL A 75 -14.65 -9.10 -3.81
N SER A 76 -14.87 -8.33 -4.87
CA SER A 76 -15.60 -8.78 -6.06
C SER A 76 -15.03 -8.27 -7.39
N SER A 77 -14.19 -7.24 -7.37
CA SER A 77 -13.61 -6.63 -8.58
C SER A 77 -12.37 -7.36 -9.13
N VAL A 78 -11.68 -8.15 -8.29
CA VAL A 78 -10.49 -8.93 -8.64
C VAL A 78 -10.55 -10.32 -8.00
N LYS A 79 -9.77 -11.27 -8.52
CA LYS A 79 -9.61 -12.62 -7.95
C LYS A 79 -8.17 -13.11 -8.05
N PRO A 80 -7.76 -14.16 -7.29
CA PRO A 80 -6.43 -14.76 -7.42
C PRO A 80 -6.07 -15.08 -8.88
N GLY A 81 -4.85 -14.72 -9.26
CA GLY A 81 -4.30 -14.87 -10.61
C GLY A 81 -4.51 -13.65 -11.53
N ASP A 82 -5.36 -12.69 -11.17
CA ASP A 82 -5.48 -11.45 -11.95
C ASP A 82 -4.19 -10.63 -11.82
N HIS A 83 -3.72 -10.09 -12.94
CA HIS A 83 -2.65 -9.09 -12.97
C HIS A 83 -3.24 -7.75 -12.56
N VAL A 84 -2.52 -6.99 -11.73
CA VAL A 84 -3.05 -5.77 -11.14
C VAL A 84 -1.99 -4.69 -10.97
N ILE A 85 -2.46 -3.44 -10.91
CA ILE A 85 -1.68 -2.25 -10.54
C ILE A 85 -2.28 -1.65 -9.26
N PRO A 86 -1.49 -1.47 -8.18
CA PRO A 86 -1.81 -0.63 -7.05
C PRO A 86 -2.14 0.82 -7.42
N LEU A 87 -3.18 1.39 -6.80
CA LEU A 87 -3.63 2.76 -7.02
C LEU A 87 -3.46 3.59 -5.74
N TYR A 88 -2.43 4.44 -5.69
CA TYR A 88 -2.26 5.36 -4.56
C TYR A 88 -3.40 6.39 -4.44
N THR A 89 -4.10 6.65 -5.55
CA THR A 89 -5.37 7.37 -5.55
C THR A 89 -6.46 6.34 -5.87
N PRO A 90 -7.24 5.90 -4.86
CA PRO A 90 -8.23 4.85 -5.05
C PRO A 90 -9.45 5.34 -5.86
N GLU A 91 -10.34 4.42 -6.24
CA GLU A 91 -11.62 4.74 -6.87
C GLU A 91 -12.77 3.98 -6.18
N CYS A 92 -13.40 4.57 -5.17
CA CYS A 92 -14.50 3.90 -4.45
C CYS A 92 -15.84 3.89 -5.19
N ARG A 93 -15.99 4.71 -6.25
CA ARG A 93 -17.21 4.84 -7.07
C ARG A 93 -18.49 5.24 -6.32
N GLN A 94 -18.35 5.73 -5.09
CA GLN A 94 -19.48 6.07 -4.21
C GLN A 94 -19.38 7.47 -3.60
N CYS A 95 -18.18 7.99 -3.37
CA CYS A 95 -18.02 9.31 -2.76
C CYS A 95 -18.30 10.43 -3.76
N LYS A 96 -18.59 11.63 -3.23
CA LYS A 96 -18.85 12.84 -4.03
C LYS A 96 -17.78 13.11 -5.10
N SER A 97 -16.51 12.89 -4.79
CA SER A 97 -15.42 13.08 -5.75
C SER A 97 -15.52 12.12 -6.93
N CYS A 98 -15.64 10.81 -6.68
CA CYS A 98 -15.76 9.80 -7.73
C CYS A 98 -17.01 10.00 -8.61
N LEU A 99 -18.11 10.46 -8.02
CA LEU A 99 -19.36 10.71 -8.76
C LEU A 99 -19.39 12.04 -9.52
N SER A 100 -18.40 12.91 -9.32
CA SER A 100 -18.47 14.31 -9.79
C SER A 100 -18.25 14.50 -11.30
N GLY A 101 -17.57 13.57 -11.97
CA GLY A 101 -17.09 13.72 -13.35
C GLY A 101 -16.05 14.83 -13.55
N LYS A 102 -15.55 15.47 -12.48
CA LYS A 102 -14.63 16.63 -12.53
C LYS A 102 -13.28 16.38 -11.85
N THR A 103 -13.17 15.33 -11.04
CA THR A 103 -11.95 15.00 -10.31
C THR A 103 -11.83 13.47 -10.17
N ASN A 104 -10.60 13.01 -10.01
CA ASN A 104 -10.24 11.63 -9.65
C ASN A 104 -9.83 11.48 -8.18
N LEU A 105 -9.85 12.56 -7.38
CA LEU A 105 -9.35 12.57 -6.01
C LEU A 105 -10.36 11.94 -5.05
N CYS A 106 -10.40 10.61 -5.04
CA CYS A 106 -11.21 9.86 -4.09
C CYS A 106 -10.83 10.19 -2.64
N THR A 107 -11.83 10.34 -1.79
CA THR A 107 -11.68 10.72 -0.39
C THR A 107 -11.96 9.59 0.59
N ALA A 108 -12.38 8.41 0.09
CA ALA A 108 -12.92 7.33 0.91
C ALA A 108 -11.96 6.84 2.01
N ILE A 109 -10.66 6.75 1.70
CA ILE A 109 -9.64 6.24 2.62
C ILE A 109 -8.49 7.24 2.83
N ARG A 110 -8.66 8.50 2.41
CA ARG A 110 -7.57 9.49 2.45
C ARG A 110 -7.04 9.73 3.86
N ALA A 111 -7.92 9.70 4.86
CA ALA A 111 -7.56 9.92 6.27
C ALA A 111 -6.66 8.80 6.82
N THR A 112 -6.98 7.53 6.57
CA THR A 112 -6.18 6.39 7.03
C THR A 112 -4.92 6.19 6.18
N GLN A 113 -5.03 6.39 4.87
CA GLN A 113 -3.89 6.29 3.95
C GLN A 113 -2.78 7.28 4.31
N GLY A 114 -3.11 8.52 4.66
CA GLY A 114 -2.14 9.52 5.13
C GLY A 114 -1.51 9.17 6.48
N GLN A 115 -2.15 8.31 7.28
CA GLN A 115 -1.61 7.80 8.54
C GLN A 115 -0.78 6.52 8.36
N GLY A 116 -0.65 6.02 7.13
CA GLY A 116 0.11 4.80 6.82
C GLY A 116 -0.56 3.51 7.31
N VAL A 117 -1.88 3.47 7.31
CA VAL A 117 -2.68 2.32 7.77
C VAL A 117 -3.81 1.99 6.80
N MET A 118 -4.33 0.76 6.92
CA MET A 118 -5.48 0.27 6.18
C MET A 118 -6.77 0.99 6.62
N PRO A 119 -7.90 0.82 5.90
CA PRO A 119 -9.18 1.46 6.25
C PRO A 119 -9.68 1.12 7.67
N ASP A 120 -9.24 0.00 8.24
CA ASP A 120 -9.55 -0.40 9.62
C ASP A 120 -8.64 0.26 10.68
N GLY A 121 -7.72 1.14 10.27
CA GLY A 121 -6.80 1.84 11.15
C GLY A 121 -5.56 1.04 11.58
N THR A 122 -5.35 -0.17 11.04
CA THR A 122 -4.22 -1.03 11.39
C THR A 122 -3.23 -1.21 10.23
N SER A 123 -1.98 -1.55 10.53
CA SER A 123 -1.03 -2.01 9.50
C SER A 123 -1.20 -3.50 9.26
N ARG A 124 -0.69 -3.97 8.12
CA ARG A 124 -0.51 -5.41 7.83
C ARG A 124 0.94 -5.84 8.00
N PHE A 125 1.87 -4.90 8.07
CA PHE A 125 3.30 -5.17 8.23
C PHE A 125 3.73 -5.01 9.69
N SER A 126 4.56 -5.95 10.15
CA SER A 126 5.29 -5.81 11.40
C SER A 126 6.72 -6.36 11.27
N TYR A 127 7.61 -5.87 12.13
CA TYR A 127 8.99 -6.31 12.24
C TYR A 127 9.34 -6.50 13.71
N LYS A 128 9.65 -7.74 14.12
CA LYS A 128 9.97 -8.07 15.51
C LYS A 128 8.88 -7.64 16.51
N GLY A 129 7.62 -7.75 16.09
CA GLY A 129 6.46 -7.36 16.90
C GLY A 129 6.11 -5.86 16.83
N GLU A 130 6.95 -5.03 16.23
CA GLU A 130 6.69 -3.60 16.06
C GLU A 130 6.02 -3.30 14.72
N THR A 131 5.16 -2.29 14.69
CA THR A 131 4.43 -1.90 13.48
C THR A 131 5.37 -1.29 12.44
N ILE A 132 5.21 -1.71 11.18
CA ILE A 132 5.78 -1.02 10.01
C ILE A 132 4.62 -0.37 9.25
N TRP A 133 4.72 0.92 8.95
CA TRP A 133 3.64 1.66 8.29
C TRP A 133 3.56 1.35 6.80
N HIS A 134 2.33 1.39 6.29
CA HIS A 134 2.08 1.43 4.85
C HIS A 134 2.44 2.81 4.29
N TYR A 135 2.74 2.87 2.99
CA TYR A 135 3.06 4.08 2.28
C TYR A 135 2.14 4.26 1.08
N MET A 136 1.44 5.40 1.05
CA MET A 136 0.50 5.78 -0.02
C MET A 136 -0.56 4.72 -0.35
N GLY A 137 -0.85 3.81 0.59
CA GLY A 137 -1.80 2.70 0.39
C GLY A 137 -1.29 1.59 -0.52
N CYS A 138 0.00 1.59 -0.89
CA CYS A 138 0.59 0.66 -1.86
C CYS A 138 1.71 -0.21 -1.28
N SER A 139 2.76 0.42 -0.73
CA SER A 139 3.93 -0.27 -0.15
C SER A 139 4.56 -1.33 -1.08
N THR A 140 4.90 -0.91 -2.30
CA THR A 140 5.35 -1.80 -3.38
C THR A 140 6.83 -2.20 -3.29
N PHE A 141 7.60 -1.65 -2.34
CA PHE A 141 8.96 -2.12 -2.03
C PHE A 141 8.97 -3.39 -1.15
N SER A 142 7.98 -4.27 -1.33
CA SER A 142 7.87 -5.58 -0.69
C SER A 142 7.44 -6.61 -1.73
N ASN A 143 7.94 -7.85 -1.62
CA ASN A 143 7.52 -8.94 -2.51
C ASN A 143 6.00 -9.18 -2.44
N PHE A 144 5.38 -8.94 -1.28
CA PHE A 144 3.94 -9.00 -1.09
C PHE A 144 3.44 -7.77 -0.33
N THR A 145 2.26 -7.27 -0.70
CA THR A 145 1.59 -6.17 -0.02
C THR A 145 0.09 -6.39 0.02
N VAL A 146 -0.59 -5.78 0.99
CA VAL A 146 -2.05 -5.83 1.13
C VAL A 146 -2.61 -4.45 0.89
N LEU A 147 -3.59 -4.35 0.00
CA LEU A 147 -4.25 -3.09 -0.37
C LEU A 147 -5.77 -3.19 -0.19
N PRO A 148 -6.47 -2.08 0.04
CA PRO A 148 -7.92 -2.04 -0.11
C PRO A 148 -8.31 -2.37 -1.55
N GLU A 149 -9.41 -3.09 -1.77
CA GLU A 149 -9.92 -3.43 -3.09
C GLU A 149 -10.05 -2.21 -4.00
N ILE A 150 -10.53 -1.10 -3.46
CA ILE A 150 -10.71 0.17 -4.19
C ILE A 150 -9.39 0.82 -4.65
N ALA A 151 -8.25 0.29 -4.20
CA ALA A 151 -6.90 0.73 -4.52
C ALA A 151 -6.17 -0.29 -5.41
N VAL A 152 -6.90 -1.15 -6.13
CA VAL A 152 -6.33 -2.16 -7.04
C VAL A 152 -7.11 -2.13 -8.37
N ALA A 153 -6.40 -2.00 -9.49
CA ALA A 153 -6.96 -2.13 -10.83
C ALA A 153 -6.45 -3.40 -11.50
N LYS A 154 -7.35 -4.16 -12.14
CA LYS A 154 -7.02 -5.29 -13.01
C LYS A 154 -6.65 -4.84 -14.42
#